data_AF-A0AAD4NGD0-F1
#
_entry.id   AF-A0AAD4NGD0-F1
#
_cell.length_a   1.000
_cell.length_b   1.000
_cell.length_c   1.000
_cell.angle_alpha   90.00
_cell.angle_beta   90.00
_cell.angle_gamma   90.00
#
_symmetry.space_group_name_H-M   'P 1'
#
loop_
_entity.id
_entity.type
_entity.pdbx_description
1 polymer ?
#
loop_
_entity_poly.entity_id
_entity_poly.type
_entity_poly.pdbx_seq_one_letter_code
_entity_poly.pdbx_strand_id
1 'polypeptide(L)'
;MWTFQIRIVLFVAYIAVNLHFGESAPSEAALVLNAKCRDLFGCMIRKNCVQLESLQKTFDNATVTEKLYNELDQNIDYGCIFTSGCLEECNRCPLCMTSKQQLVDVLSGNRRDNDGECSVLVNCASECIKRSNNDFNKINHCLRHECAFHCFDGSCPKCSAFVTRMFNQICVSGDFRHRVYNWKGHCYEMFRSIVSSKFEEKFRRTGKTPSIGIKTTKGT
;
A
#
# COMPACT_ATOMS: atom_id res chain seq x y z
N MET A 1 40.34 9.70 42.85
CA MET A 1 40.80 9.40 41.48
C MET A 1 40.31 8.02 41.02
N TRP A 2 39.00 7.76 41.12
CA TRP A 2 38.36 6.45 40.87
C TRP A 2 36.90 6.59 40.35
N THR A 3 36.61 7.62 39.54
CA THR A 3 35.24 7.89 39.03
C THR A 3 35.17 8.19 37.54
N PHE A 4 36.24 7.95 36.78
CA PHE A 4 36.27 8.21 35.32
C PHE A 4 36.24 6.94 34.44
N GLN A 5 36.49 5.75 35.00
CA GLN A 5 36.58 4.49 34.24
C GLN A 5 35.24 3.74 34.07
N ILE A 6 34.18 4.08 34.81
CA ILE A 6 32.87 3.39 34.71
C ILE A 6 31.95 4.03 33.65
N ARG A 7 32.17 5.28 33.25
CA ARG A 7 31.33 5.97 32.25
C ARG A 7 31.66 5.60 30.80
N ILE A 8 32.89 5.18 30.49
CA ILE A 8 33.27 4.79 29.12
C ILE A 8 32.72 3.40 28.78
N VAL A 9 32.67 2.47 29.74
CA VAL A 9 32.15 1.11 29.50
C VAL A 9 30.64 1.13 29.24
N LEU A 10 29.88 1.99 29.94
CA LEU A 10 28.44 2.14 29.71
C LEU A 10 28.12 2.89 28.40
N PHE A 11 28.97 3.83 27.96
CA PHE A 11 28.78 4.55 26.70
C PHE A 11 29.12 3.67 25.48
N VAL A 12 30.16 2.83 25.59
CA VAL A 12 30.52 1.86 24.54
C VAL A 12 29.51 0.71 24.46
N ALA A 13 28.95 0.25 25.59
CA ALA A 13 27.86 -0.73 25.59
C ALA A 13 26.55 -0.16 24.98
N TYR A 14 26.24 1.12 25.19
CA TYR A 14 25.08 1.78 24.60
C TYR A 14 25.21 1.96 23.07
N ILE A 15 26.43 2.21 22.58
CA ILE A 15 26.73 2.28 21.14
C ILE A 15 26.78 0.88 20.51
N ALA A 16 27.29 -0.13 21.22
CA ALA A 16 27.38 -1.51 20.72
C ALA A 16 26.00 -2.22 20.62
N VAL A 17 25.06 -1.94 21.53
CA VAL A 17 23.69 -2.49 21.46
C VAL A 17 22.85 -1.83 20.34
N ASN A 18 23.20 -0.61 19.92
CA ASN A 18 22.55 0.08 18.80
C ASN A 18 23.25 -0.09 17.44
N LEU A 19 24.34 -0.87 17.35
CA LEU A 19 25.12 -1.06 16.11
C LEU A 19 24.77 -2.32 15.31
N HIS A 20 23.62 -2.94 15.58
CA HIS A 20 23.05 -4.00 14.72
C HIS A 20 21.67 -3.72 14.16
N PHE A 21 21.29 -2.44 14.08
CA PHE A 21 20.32 -1.99 13.10
C PHE A 21 21.03 -1.11 12.07
N GLY A 22 21.38 -1.73 10.94
CA GLY A 22 21.73 -1.01 9.72
C GLY A 22 20.50 -0.26 9.22
N GLU A 23 20.17 0.85 9.85
CA GLU A 23 19.27 1.85 9.29
C GLU A 23 20.08 2.65 8.26
N SER A 24 20.15 2.13 7.03
CA SER A 24 20.57 2.97 5.91
C SER A 24 19.58 4.14 5.83
N ALA A 25 20.07 5.35 6.07
CA ALA A 25 19.30 6.56 5.79
C ALA A 25 18.69 6.46 4.38
N PRO A 26 17.39 6.76 4.21
CA PRO A 26 16.76 6.70 2.89
C PRO A 26 17.53 7.60 1.94
N SER A 27 17.87 7.09 0.75
CA SER A 27 18.57 7.88 -0.26
C SER A 27 17.82 9.17 -0.57
N GLU A 28 18.54 10.22 -0.97
CA GLU A 28 17.94 11.51 -1.34
C GLU A 28 16.82 11.36 -2.39
N ALA A 29 17.00 10.44 -3.34
CA ALA A 29 15.97 10.04 -4.30
C ALA A 29 14.70 9.45 -3.64
N ALA A 30 14.85 8.63 -2.59
CA ALA A 30 13.73 8.09 -1.83
C ALA A 30 13.02 9.19 -1.01
N LEU A 31 13.76 10.16 -0.46
CA LEU A 31 13.20 11.31 0.26
C LEU A 31 12.39 12.22 -0.68
N VAL A 32 12.91 12.52 -1.87
CA VAL A 32 12.20 13.31 -2.90
C VAL A 32 10.97 12.57 -3.43
N LEU A 33 11.07 11.25 -3.65
CA LEU A 33 9.93 10.41 -4.03
C LEU A 33 8.83 10.45 -2.95
N ASN A 34 9.21 10.30 -1.68
CA ASN A 34 8.28 10.34 -0.55
C ASN A 34 7.65 11.73 -0.40
N ALA A 35 8.39 12.82 -0.64
CA ALA A 35 7.86 14.18 -0.60
C ALA A 35 6.81 14.41 -1.70
N LYS A 36 7.11 14.08 -2.96
CA LYS A 36 6.19 14.28 -4.08
C LYS A 36 4.89 13.47 -3.94
N CYS A 37 4.98 12.24 -3.42
CA CYS A 37 3.78 11.44 -3.19
C CYS A 37 3.01 11.83 -1.91
N ARG A 38 3.65 12.49 -0.94
CA ARG A 38 2.97 13.03 0.25
C ARG A 38 1.94 14.09 -0.11
N ASP A 39 2.24 14.95 -1.07
CA ASP A 39 1.30 16.00 -1.53
C ASP A 39 0.03 15.38 -2.12
N LEU A 40 0.18 14.32 -2.92
CA LEU A 40 -0.94 13.53 -3.44
C LEU A 40 -1.77 12.92 -2.31
N PHE A 41 -1.12 12.28 -1.35
CA PHE A 41 -1.83 11.66 -0.22
C PHE A 41 -2.51 12.72 0.68
N GLY A 42 -1.96 13.93 0.78
CA GLY A 42 -2.66 15.05 1.40
C GLY A 42 -3.86 15.52 0.57
N CYS A 43 -3.71 15.60 -0.76
CA CYS A 43 -4.78 16.01 -1.67
C CYS A 43 -6.00 15.07 -1.58
N MET A 44 -5.80 13.74 -1.65
CA MET A 44 -6.91 12.78 -1.62
C MET A 44 -7.81 12.91 -0.37
N ILE A 45 -7.22 13.30 0.77
CA ILE A 45 -7.98 13.58 2.00
C ILE A 45 -8.69 14.93 1.87
N ARG A 46 -7.97 16.01 1.51
CA ARG A 46 -8.56 17.36 1.40
C ARG A 46 -9.67 17.49 0.36
N LYS A 47 -9.59 16.71 -0.72
CA LYS A 47 -10.55 16.72 -1.83
C LYS A 47 -11.66 15.68 -1.67
N ASN A 48 -11.73 14.99 -0.53
CA ASN A 48 -12.72 13.94 -0.26
C ASN A 48 -12.72 12.83 -1.33
N CYS A 49 -11.56 12.55 -1.96
CA CYS A 49 -11.40 11.36 -2.79
C CYS A 49 -11.44 10.07 -1.93
N VAL A 50 -11.36 10.22 -0.60
CA VAL A 50 -11.62 9.16 0.36
C VAL A 50 -12.74 9.60 1.30
N GLN A 51 -13.75 8.75 1.45
CA GLN A 51 -14.87 8.96 2.36
C GLN A 51 -14.44 8.64 3.80
N LEU A 52 -13.62 9.54 4.38
CA LEU A 52 -12.95 9.28 5.65
C LEU A 52 -13.92 9.08 6.82
N GLU A 53 -15.00 9.85 6.88
CA GLU A 53 -16.02 9.73 7.93
C GLU A 53 -16.76 8.38 7.88
N SER A 54 -17.04 7.90 6.67
CA SER A 54 -17.64 6.57 6.46
C SER A 54 -16.69 5.49 6.95
N LEU A 55 -15.42 5.56 6.57
CA LEU A 55 -14.41 4.61 7.03
C LEU A 55 -14.17 4.67 8.55
N GLN A 56 -14.20 5.84 9.16
CA GLN A 56 -14.08 5.96 10.62
C GLN A 56 -15.18 5.19 11.35
N LYS A 57 -16.43 5.23 10.85
CA LYS A 57 -17.54 4.44 11.39
C LYS A 57 -17.32 2.95 11.16
N THR A 58 -16.85 2.55 9.98
CA THR A 58 -16.56 1.14 9.66
C THR A 58 -15.44 0.57 10.53
N PHE A 59 -14.43 1.38 10.87
CA PHE A 59 -13.29 0.95 11.68
C PHE A 59 -13.55 1.04 13.19
N ASP A 60 -14.64 1.68 13.63
CA ASP A 60 -14.98 1.87 15.04
C ASP A 60 -15.31 0.54 15.73
N ASN A 61 -14.50 0.19 16.73
CA ASN A 61 -14.54 -1.09 17.44
C ASN A 61 -14.51 -2.34 16.52
N ALA A 62 -13.94 -2.20 15.32
CA ALA A 62 -13.96 -3.25 14.32
C ALA A 62 -12.88 -4.31 14.59
N THR A 63 -13.15 -5.55 14.16
CA THR A 63 -12.16 -6.62 14.08
C THR A 63 -11.60 -6.73 12.66
N VAL A 64 -10.32 -7.10 12.54
CA VAL A 64 -9.67 -7.25 11.24
C VAL A 64 -10.24 -8.44 10.49
N THR A 65 -10.99 -8.16 9.42
CA THR A 65 -11.66 -9.15 8.56
C THR A 65 -11.56 -8.74 7.09
N GLU A 66 -11.91 -9.65 6.17
CA GLU A 66 -11.97 -9.34 4.73
C GLU A 66 -12.92 -8.17 4.40
N LYS A 67 -13.94 -7.95 5.23
CA LYS A 67 -14.91 -6.87 5.05
C LYS A 67 -14.23 -5.50 5.12
N LEU A 68 -13.27 -5.32 6.03
CA LEU A 68 -12.55 -4.04 6.14
C LEU A 68 -11.80 -3.68 4.86
N TYR A 69 -11.27 -4.65 4.13
CA TYR A 69 -10.64 -4.39 2.83
C TYR A 69 -11.67 -3.92 1.80
N ASN A 70 -12.83 -4.58 1.74
CA ASN A 70 -13.88 -4.22 0.79
C ASN A 70 -14.41 -2.81 1.07
N GLU A 71 -14.64 -2.49 2.34
CA GLU A 71 -15.09 -1.18 2.79
C GLU A 71 -14.04 -0.11 2.48
N LEU A 72 -12.76 -0.39 2.76
CA LEU A 72 -11.65 0.48 2.39
C LEU A 72 -11.66 0.79 0.88
N ASP A 73 -11.69 -0.24 0.04
CA ASP A 73 -11.63 -0.11 -1.41
C ASP A 73 -12.89 0.53 -2.02
N GLN A 74 -14.06 0.37 -1.40
CA GLN A 74 -15.30 1.03 -1.83
C GLN A 74 -15.35 2.52 -1.48
N ASN A 75 -14.71 2.92 -0.37
CA ASN A 75 -14.70 4.31 0.08
C ASN A 75 -13.54 5.15 -0.51
N ILE A 76 -12.75 4.58 -1.43
CA ILE A 76 -11.69 5.28 -2.17
C ILE A 76 -12.15 5.48 -3.62
N ASP A 77 -12.24 6.75 -4.03
CA ASP A 77 -12.47 7.13 -5.42
C ASP A 77 -11.13 7.28 -6.15
N TYR A 78 -10.68 6.19 -6.76
CA TYR A 78 -9.47 6.19 -7.59
C TYR A 78 -9.59 7.11 -8.82
N GLY A 79 -10.81 7.35 -9.33
CA GLY A 79 -11.05 8.33 -10.40
C GLY A 79 -10.72 9.74 -9.94
N CYS A 80 -11.22 10.12 -8.76
CA CYS A 80 -10.88 11.40 -8.11
C CYS A 80 -9.37 11.55 -7.90
N ILE A 81 -8.68 10.49 -7.44
CA ILE A 81 -7.23 10.51 -7.23
C ILE A 81 -6.47 10.70 -8.56
N PHE A 82 -6.84 9.97 -9.62
CA PHE A 82 -6.08 9.94 -10.87
C PHE A 82 -6.43 11.05 -11.87
N THR A 83 -7.64 11.63 -11.78
CA THR A 83 -8.15 12.55 -12.81
C THR A 83 -8.80 13.82 -12.27
N SER A 84 -9.92 13.74 -11.55
CA SER A 84 -10.76 14.92 -11.34
C SER A 84 -10.38 15.74 -10.09
N GLY A 85 -9.81 15.11 -9.07
CA GLY A 85 -9.53 15.74 -7.77
C GLY A 85 -8.07 16.10 -7.53
N CYS A 86 -7.14 15.19 -7.86
CA CYS A 86 -5.73 15.28 -7.48
C CYS A 86 -4.75 15.03 -8.64
N LEU A 87 -5.16 15.35 -9.88
CA LEU A 87 -4.37 15.09 -11.09
C LEU A 87 -2.98 15.72 -11.05
N GLU A 88 -2.86 16.96 -10.60
CA GLU A 88 -1.59 17.69 -10.58
C GLU A 88 -0.59 17.08 -9.58
N GLU A 89 -1.07 16.67 -8.41
CA GLU A 89 -0.26 15.95 -7.43
C GLU A 89 0.06 14.53 -7.91
N CYS A 90 -0.89 13.87 -8.59
CA CYS A 90 -0.68 12.54 -9.16
C CYS A 90 0.41 12.58 -10.22
N ASN A 91 0.37 13.55 -11.13
CA ASN A 91 1.38 13.73 -12.19
C ASN A 91 2.79 13.99 -11.61
N ARG A 92 2.87 14.59 -10.41
CA ARG A 92 4.14 14.80 -9.69
C ARG A 92 4.62 13.59 -8.90
N CYS A 93 3.74 12.65 -8.54
CA CYS A 93 4.08 11.43 -7.82
C CYS A 93 4.38 10.26 -8.78
N PRO A 94 5.64 9.78 -8.88
CA PRO A 94 6.01 8.67 -9.78
C PRO A 94 5.23 7.37 -9.54
N LEU A 95 4.84 7.09 -8.29
CA LEU A 95 4.03 5.93 -7.96
C LEU A 95 2.62 6.06 -8.56
N CYS A 96 2.00 7.24 -8.46
CA CYS A 96 0.68 7.50 -9.03
C CYS A 96 0.72 7.47 -10.55
N MET A 97 1.73 8.09 -11.17
CA MET A 97 1.92 8.04 -12.62
C MET A 97 2.08 6.61 -13.14
N THR A 98 2.85 5.77 -12.44
CA THR A 98 3.00 4.36 -12.80
C THR A 98 1.65 3.63 -12.74
N SER A 99 0.89 3.81 -11.66
CA SER A 99 -0.44 3.20 -11.50
C SER A 99 -1.44 3.72 -12.53
N LYS A 100 -1.39 5.01 -12.87
CA LYS A 100 -2.22 5.62 -13.91
C LYS A 100 -1.90 5.04 -15.29
N GLN A 101 -0.62 4.86 -15.63
CA GLN A 101 -0.25 4.22 -16.89
C GLN A 101 -0.69 2.75 -16.94
N GLN A 102 -0.55 2.01 -15.83
CA GLN A 102 -1.05 0.64 -15.74
C GLN A 102 -2.56 0.56 -15.97
N LEU A 103 -3.32 1.51 -15.44
CA LEU A 103 -4.76 1.61 -15.69
C LEU A 103 -5.05 1.89 -17.17
N VAL A 104 -4.31 2.80 -17.81
CA VAL A 104 -4.45 3.06 -19.26
C VAL A 104 -4.19 1.79 -20.07
N ASP A 105 -3.10 1.07 -19.78
CA ASP A 105 -2.78 -0.17 -20.50
C ASP A 105 -3.90 -1.21 -20.39
N VAL A 106 -4.47 -1.37 -19.18
CA VAL A 106 -5.60 -2.24 -18.91
C VAL A 106 -6.83 -1.82 -19.71
N LEU A 107 -7.20 -0.53 -19.68
CA LEU A 107 -8.37 0.00 -20.38
C LEU A 107 -8.22 -0.04 -21.90
N SER A 108 -7.00 0.08 -22.42
CA SER A 108 -6.69 -0.10 -23.84
C SER A 108 -6.66 -1.56 -24.28
N GLY A 109 -6.84 -2.51 -23.36
CA GLY A 109 -6.77 -3.95 -23.64
C GLY A 109 -5.35 -4.45 -23.92
N ASN A 110 -4.34 -3.61 -23.66
CA ASN A 110 -2.94 -3.93 -23.87
C ASN A 110 -2.50 -4.96 -22.82
N ARG A 111 -1.69 -5.91 -23.27
CA ARG A 111 -0.99 -6.85 -22.40
C ARG A 111 0.45 -6.37 -22.27
N ARG A 112 1.05 -6.65 -21.12
CA ARG A 112 2.48 -6.45 -20.91
C ARG A 112 3.20 -7.76 -21.14
N ASP A 113 4.42 -7.68 -21.65
CA ASP A 113 5.34 -8.81 -21.72
C ASP A 113 5.52 -9.44 -20.33
N ASN A 114 5.78 -10.74 -20.28
CA ASN A 114 5.82 -11.47 -19.01
C ASN A 114 6.92 -10.93 -18.06
N ASP A 115 8.02 -10.41 -18.62
CA ASP A 115 9.10 -9.77 -17.86
C ASP A 115 8.86 -8.27 -17.61
N GLY A 116 7.75 -7.73 -18.11
CA GLY A 116 7.35 -6.35 -17.93
C GLY A 116 6.98 -6.05 -16.48
N GLU A 117 7.21 -4.80 -16.07
CA GLU A 117 6.87 -4.36 -14.72
C GLU A 117 5.39 -4.60 -14.40
N CYS A 118 5.12 -5.32 -13.31
CA CYS A 118 3.77 -5.67 -12.86
C CYS A 118 2.93 -6.40 -13.92
N SER A 119 3.57 -7.13 -14.83
CA SER A 119 2.92 -7.86 -15.92
C SER A 119 1.78 -8.76 -15.45
N VAL A 120 1.97 -9.50 -14.34
CA VAL A 120 0.96 -10.40 -13.78
C VAL A 120 -0.33 -9.64 -13.41
N LEU A 121 -0.20 -8.51 -12.71
CA LEU A 121 -1.33 -7.67 -12.32
C LEU A 121 -2.04 -7.07 -13.54
N VAL A 122 -1.28 -6.47 -14.45
CA VAL A 122 -1.83 -5.82 -15.65
C VAL A 122 -2.50 -6.84 -16.56
N ASN A 123 -1.87 -7.98 -16.80
CA ASN A 123 -2.43 -9.02 -17.65
C ASN A 123 -3.67 -9.66 -17.02
N CYS A 124 -3.71 -9.84 -15.70
CA CYS A 124 -4.91 -10.27 -15.00
C CYS A 124 -6.07 -9.29 -15.24
N ALA A 125 -5.82 -7.99 -15.07
CA ALA A 125 -6.81 -6.95 -15.24
C ALA A 125 -7.29 -6.81 -16.71
N SER A 126 -6.39 -6.90 -17.69
CA SER A 126 -6.75 -6.91 -19.12
C SER A 126 -7.64 -8.11 -19.47
N GLU A 127 -7.38 -9.29 -18.91
CA GLU A 127 -8.25 -10.46 -19.10
C GLU A 127 -9.59 -10.33 -18.39
N CYS A 128 -9.67 -9.67 -17.22
CA CYS A 128 -10.95 -9.32 -16.60
C CYS A 128 -11.84 -8.54 -17.56
N ILE A 129 -11.29 -7.53 -18.25
CA ILE A 129 -12.06 -6.68 -19.17
C ILE A 129 -12.54 -7.51 -20.36
N LYS A 130 -11.64 -8.28 -20.98
CA LYS A 130 -11.96 -9.12 -22.15
C LYS A 130 -13.04 -10.16 -21.84
N ARG A 131 -12.90 -10.90 -20.73
CA ARG A 131 -13.82 -12.00 -20.38
C ARG A 131 -15.18 -11.53 -19.89
N SER A 132 -15.28 -10.28 -19.42
CA SER A 132 -16.51 -9.75 -18.81
C SER A 132 -17.50 -9.20 -19.84
N ASN A 133 -17.15 -9.11 -21.13
CA ASN A 133 -18.04 -8.62 -22.19
C ASN A 133 -18.76 -7.30 -21.84
N ASN A 134 -18.01 -6.33 -21.32
CA ASN A 134 -18.50 -5.02 -20.85
C ASN A 134 -19.46 -5.05 -19.64
N ASP A 135 -19.62 -6.18 -18.96
CA ASP A 135 -20.36 -6.25 -17.69
C ASP A 135 -19.53 -5.64 -16.56
N PHE A 136 -19.87 -4.40 -16.18
CA PHE A 136 -19.18 -3.66 -15.13
C PHE A 136 -19.14 -4.38 -13.79
N ASN A 137 -20.15 -5.17 -13.44
CA ASN A 137 -20.18 -5.91 -12.17
C ASN A 137 -19.15 -7.04 -12.19
N LYS A 138 -19.05 -7.76 -13.31
CA LYS A 138 -18.03 -8.81 -13.49
C LYS A 138 -16.62 -8.23 -13.55
N ILE A 139 -16.44 -7.10 -14.22
CA ILE A 139 -15.15 -6.38 -14.26
C ILE A 139 -14.74 -5.98 -12.84
N ASN A 140 -15.62 -5.31 -12.10
CA ASN A 140 -15.34 -4.85 -10.75
C ASN A 140 -15.05 -6.01 -9.79
N HIS A 141 -15.82 -7.08 -9.85
CA HIS A 141 -15.58 -8.27 -9.06
C HIS A 141 -14.20 -8.86 -9.35
N CYS A 142 -13.88 -9.07 -10.63
CA CYS A 142 -12.59 -9.61 -11.05
C CYS A 142 -11.41 -8.75 -10.61
N LEU A 143 -11.46 -7.44 -10.86
CA LEU A 143 -10.37 -6.53 -10.49
C LEU A 143 -10.14 -6.51 -8.97
N ARG A 144 -11.22 -6.40 -8.18
CA ARG A 144 -11.15 -6.20 -6.71
C ARG A 144 -10.89 -7.50 -5.93
N HIS A 145 -11.42 -8.63 -6.38
CA HIS A 145 -11.34 -9.91 -5.67
C HIS A 145 -10.29 -10.87 -6.27
N GLU A 146 -10.04 -10.78 -7.58
CA GLU A 146 -9.07 -11.65 -8.24
C GLU A 146 -7.71 -10.97 -8.40
N CYS A 147 -7.64 -9.90 -9.18
CA CYS A 147 -6.37 -9.31 -9.60
C CYS A 147 -5.68 -8.49 -8.52
N ALA A 148 -6.43 -7.85 -7.62
CA ALA A 148 -5.86 -7.09 -6.51
C ALA A 148 -4.86 -7.90 -5.66
N PHE A 149 -5.01 -9.24 -5.60
CA PHE A 149 -4.05 -10.13 -4.95
C PHE A 149 -2.62 -9.97 -5.51
N HIS A 150 -2.46 -9.77 -6.83
CA HIS A 150 -1.15 -9.61 -7.47
C HIS A 150 -0.46 -8.28 -7.12
N CYS A 151 -1.18 -7.33 -6.53
CA CYS A 151 -0.56 -6.18 -5.89
C CYS A 151 0.26 -6.59 -4.65
N PHE A 152 -0.11 -7.68 -3.99
CA PHE A 152 0.38 -8.05 -2.65
C PHE A 152 1.09 -9.41 -2.59
N ASP A 153 1.14 -10.18 -3.68
CA ASP A 153 1.80 -11.50 -3.73
C ASP A 153 3.29 -11.43 -4.10
N GLY A 154 3.86 -10.21 -4.12
CA GLY A 154 5.22 -9.92 -4.53
C GLY A 154 5.42 -9.67 -6.02
N SER A 155 4.43 -9.92 -6.89
CA SER A 155 4.57 -9.74 -8.34
C SER A 155 4.58 -8.28 -8.79
N CYS A 156 4.03 -7.36 -7.98
CA CYS A 156 4.03 -5.93 -8.27
C CYS A 156 4.42 -5.08 -7.05
N PRO A 157 5.73 -4.97 -6.72
CA PRO A 157 6.19 -4.21 -5.56
C PRO A 157 5.80 -2.73 -5.58
N LYS A 158 5.76 -2.09 -6.77
CA LYS A 158 5.33 -0.69 -6.89
C LYS A 158 3.86 -0.50 -6.52
N CYS A 159 2.97 -1.42 -6.92
CA CYS A 159 1.56 -1.38 -6.51
C CYS A 159 1.44 -1.53 -5.00
N SER A 160 2.05 -2.57 -4.41
CA SER A 160 2.02 -2.77 -2.95
C SER A 160 2.48 -1.51 -2.21
N ALA A 161 3.58 -0.93 -2.68
CA ALA A 161 4.21 0.22 -2.05
C ALA A 161 3.37 1.50 -2.21
N PHE A 162 2.64 1.67 -3.31
CA PHE A 162 1.70 2.77 -3.50
C PHE A 162 0.48 2.62 -2.59
N VAL A 163 -0.21 1.48 -2.66
CA VAL A 163 -1.44 1.22 -1.88
C VAL A 163 -1.16 1.24 -0.39
N THR A 164 -0.02 0.70 0.06
CA THR A 164 0.39 0.76 1.48
C THR A 164 0.58 2.20 1.96
N ARG A 165 1.19 3.08 1.16
CA ARG A 165 1.37 4.49 1.55
C ARG A 165 0.05 5.24 1.56
N MET A 166 -0.81 4.97 0.58
CA MET A 166 -2.16 5.50 0.54
C MET A 166 -2.93 5.09 1.81
N PHE A 167 -2.94 3.80 2.16
CA PHE A 167 -3.57 3.32 3.39
C PHE A 167 -2.96 3.97 4.64
N ASN A 168 -1.63 4.05 4.74
CA ASN A 168 -0.99 4.68 5.90
C ASN A 168 -1.48 6.12 6.11
N GLN A 169 -1.63 6.90 5.03
CA GLN A 169 -2.19 8.23 5.12
C GLN A 169 -3.64 8.20 5.61
N ILE A 170 -4.49 7.35 5.02
CA ILE A 170 -5.91 7.22 5.42
C ILE A 170 -6.01 6.81 6.91
N CYS A 171 -5.22 5.82 7.33
CA CYS A 171 -5.21 5.30 8.69
C CYS A 171 -4.78 6.36 9.71
N VAL A 172 -3.78 7.18 9.39
CA VAL A 172 -3.35 8.29 10.26
C VAL A 172 -4.41 9.38 10.28
N SER A 173 -4.92 9.81 9.12
CA SER A 173 -5.95 10.86 9.04
C SER A 173 -7.28 10.44 9.69
N GLY A 174 -7.64 9.16 9.59
CA GLY A 174 -8.87 8.60 10.15
C GLY A 174 -8.74 8.13 11.59
N ASP A 175 -7.55 8.17 12.16
CA ASP A 175 -7.23 7.65 13.49
C ASP A 175 -7.61 6.16 13.69
N PHE A 176 -7.40 5.32 12.67
CA PHE A 176 -7.88 3.94 12.70
C PHE A 176 -7.21 3.08 13.77
N ARG A 177 -5.98 3.41 14.17
CA ARG A 177 -5.24 2.67 15.21
C ARG A 177 -5.95 2.65 16.55
N HIS A 178 -6.67 3.71 16.91
CA HIS A 178 -7.43 3.78 18.16
C HIS A 178 -8.87 3.29 18.01
N ARG A 179 -9.32 3.05 16.78
CA ARG A 179 -10.69 2.61 16.46
C ARG A 179 -10.81 1.10 16.37
N VAL A 180 -9.80 0.43 15.81
CA VAL A 180 -9.80 -1.04 15.67
C VAL A 180 -9.63 -1.70 17.04
N TYR A 181 -10.49 -2.68 17.33
CA TYR A 181 -10.52 -3.38 18.60
C TYR A 181 -9.17 -4.01 18.93
N ASN A 182 -8.62 -3.66 20.11
CA ASN A 182 -7.34 -4.15 20.63
C ASN A 182 -6.13 -4.00 19.69
N TRP A 183 -6.17 -3.05 18.76
CA TRP A 183 -5.05 -2.83 17.85
C TRP A 183 -3.88 -2.09 18.52
N LYS A 184 -2.67 -2.69 18.51
CA LYS A 184 -1.46 -2.09 19.10
C LYS A 184 -0.36 -1.77 18.07
N GLY A 185 -0.47 -2.30 16.85
CA GLY A 185 0.53 -2.15 15.80
C GLY A 185 0.47 -0.80 15.08
N HIS A 186 1.35 -0.66 14.08
CA HIS A 186 1.36 0.47 13.14
C HIS A 186 0.32 0.29 12.03
N CYS A 187 -0.01 1.37 11.31
CA CYS A 187 -0.96 1.33 10.19
C CYS A 187 -0.55 0.31 9.10
N TYR A 188 0.73 0.22 8.77
CA TYR A 188 1.16 -0.72 7.73
C TYR A 188 0.97 -2.19 8.16
N GLU A 189 1.08 -2.50 9.45
CA GLU A 189 0.81 -3.83 10.00
C GLU A 189 -0.69 -4.12 9.98
N MET A 190 -1.51 -3.10 10.26
CA MET A 190 -2.97 -3.21 10.15
C MET A 190 -3.37 -3.54 8.73
N PHE A 191 -2.80 -2.81 7.77
CA PHE A 191 -3.04 -3.06 6.36
C PHE A 191 -2.59 -4.46 5.94
N ARG A 192 -1.42 -4.89 6.39
CA ARG A 192 -0.93 -6.25 6.15
C ARG A 192 -1.91 -7.29 6.67
N SER A 193 -2.44 -7.13 7.89
CA SER A 193 -3.43 -8.05 8.46
C SER A 193 -4.76 -8.02 7.70
N ILE A 194 -5.24 -6.84 7.28
CA ILE A 194 -6.44 -6.70 6.46
C ILE A 194 -6.28 -7.42 5.12
N VAL A 195 -5.15 -7.24 4.43
CA VAL A 195 -4.84 -7.90 3.16
C VAL A 195 -4.66 -9.41 3.33
N SER A 196 -3.98 -9.86 4.39
CA SER A 196 -3.89 -11.27 4.74
C SER A 196 -5.27 -11.90 4.90
N SER A 197 -6.18 -11.23 5.63
CA SER A 197 -7.55 -11.73 5.83
C SER A 197 -8.34 -11.74 4.51
N LYS A 198 -8.22 -10.70 3.70
CA LYS A 198 -8.92 -10.59 2.41
C LYS A 198 -8.55 -11.70 1.41
N PHE A 199 -7.28 -12.11 1.40
CA PHE A 199 -6.77 -13.09 0.43
C PHE A 199 -6.22 -14.35 1.11
N GLU A 200 -6.74 -14.69 2.29
CA GLU A 200 -6.23 -15.77 3.15
C GLU A 200 -6.06 -17.07 2.36
N GLU A 201 -7.09 -17.49 1.64
CA GLU A 201 -7.06 -18.71 0.87
C GLU A 201 -5.96 -18.69 -0.22
N LYS A 202 -5.77 -17.56 -0.90
CA LYS A 202 -4.75 -17.43 -1.95
C LYS A 202 -3.34 -17.48 -1.37
N PHE A 203 -3.11 -16.80 -0.25
CA PHE A 203 -1.83 -16.87 0.46
C PHE A 203 -1.55 -18.29 0.97
N ARG A 204 -2.55 -18.96 1.55
CA ARG A 204 -2.45 -20.35 1.99
C ARG A 204 -2.10 -21.30 0.85
N ARG A 205 -2.76 -21.18 -0.30
CA ARG A 205 -2.51 -22.03 -1.48
C ARG A 205 -1.12 -21.81 -2.10
N THR A 206 -0.63 -20.56 -2.07
CA THR A 206 0.66 -20.21 -2.69
C THR A 206 1.85 -20.30 -1.73
N GLY A 207 1.60 -20.47 -0.42
CA GLY A 207 2.64 -20.45 0.61
C GLY A 207 3.29 -19.08 0.80
N LYS A 208 2.69 -18.01 0.28
CA LYS A 208 3.22 -16.64 0.34
C LYS A 208 2.60 -15.84 1.50
N THR A 209 3.23 -14.73 1.84
CA THR A 209 2.69 -13.71 2.76
C THR A 209 2.58 -12.36 2.03
N PRO A 210 1.69 -11.44 2.47
CA PRO A 210 1.55 -10.15 1.80
C PRO A 210 2.86 -9.35 1.75
N SER A 211 3.22 -8.86 0.57
CA SER A 211 4.41 -8.06 0.31
C SER A 211 4.24 -6.58 0.73
N ILE A 212 3.71 -6.35 1.93
CA ILE A 212 3.44 -5.02 2.51
C ILE A 212 4.50 -4.73 3.55
N GLY A 213 5.11 -3.54 3.56
CA GLY A 213 6.10 -3.16 4.57
C GLY A 213 7.45 -3.90 4.49
N ILE A 214 7.69 -4.66 3.42
CA ILE A 214 9.00 -5.24 3.15
C ILE A 214 9.85 -4.15 2.49
N LYS A 215 10.95 -3.74 3.14
CA LYS A 215 11.98 -2.93 2.47
C LYS A 215 12.53 -3.82 1.36
N THR A 216 12.38 -3.42 0.10
CA THR A 216 13.01 -4.11 -1.03
C THR A 216 14.51 -4.10 -0.79
N THR A 217 15.05 -5.21 -0.26
CA THR A 217 16.45 -5.53 -0.41
C THR A 217 16.68 -5.57 -1.92
N LYS A 218 17.49 -4.64 -2.42
CA LYS A 218 17.93 -4.63 -3.82
C LYS A 218 18.29 -6.06 -4.21
N GLY A 219 17.55 -6.63 -5.14
CA GLY A 219 17.98 -7.82 -5.84
C GLY A 219 19.25 -7.45 -6.60
N THR A 220 20.31 -8.15 -6.24
CA THR A 220 21.60 -8.28 -6.95
C THR A 220 21.42 -8.45 -8.45
#